data_AF-B6QP47-F1
#
_entry.id   AF-B6QP47-F1
#
_cell.length_a   1.000
_cell.length_b   1.000
_cell.length_c   1.000
_cell.angle_alpha   90.00
_cell.angle_beta   90.00
_cell.angle_gamma   90.00
#
_symmetry.space_group_name_H-M   'P 1'
#
loop_
_entity.id
_entity.type
_entity.pdbx_description
1 polymer ?
#
loop_
_entity_poly.entity_id
_entity_poly.type
_entity_poly.pdbx_seq_one_letter_code
_entity_poly.pdbx_strand_id
1 'polypeptide(L)'
;MSWKLTKKLKETHLAPLANSFGRSSSTSTIKGEPAEETPVPSPRPSIASQVSNGIADSEALVSPPVALVKPGILIVTLHEGQGFSLSPHYQQIINSHYQNPNAPIRPNSSSSHSVQTGSYTQSARPQSTSSGINAAPTIHGRYLTKYLPYALLDFDKNQVFVDAVSGTPENPLWAGDNTAFKFDVSRQTELSIQIYLRNPAARPGVGRSEDIFLGATKTQPRLQETTTYVENPKLSKKDNQKAAAEQEKNVGQLGAEWLDLQFGTGSIKIGLSFVENRVHSMKLEDFELLKVVGRGSFGKVMQVRKKDTKRIYALKTLRKAHIISRSEVAHTLAERSVLAQINNPFIVPLKFSFQSPEKLYLVLAFVNGGELFHHLQREQRFDINRARFYTAELLCALECLHGFKVIYRDLKPENILLDYTGHIALCDFGLCKLDMKDEDRTNTFCGTPEYLAPELLLGNGYTKSVDFWTLGVLLYEMLTGLPPFYDENTNEMYKKIVQEPLTFPSHDIVPAAARDLLTRLLDRDPQRRLGANGAAEIKAHHFFSNIDWRKLLQRKYEPTFKPSVIDALDTENFDPEFTGEMPVDSVVEGNALSQTMQDQFAGWSYNRPVAGFGDAGGSVRDPSFASIPE
;
A
#
# COMPACT_ATOMS: atom_id res chain seq x y z
N MET A 1 -0.92 35.60 -9.29
CA MET A 1 -0.91 35.74 -7.82
C MET A 1 -0.99 34.39 -7.12
N SER A 2 -1.89 33.47 -7.51
CA SER A 2 -2.06 32.11 -6.95
C SER A 2 -0.81 31.21 -6.91
N TRP A 3 0.20 31.46 -7.76
CA TRP A 3 1.30 30.51 -8.00
C TRP A 3 2.54 30.75 -7.11
N LYS A 4 2.68 31.95 -6.54
CA LYS A 4 3.68 32.22 -5.48
C LYS A 4 3.20 31.71 -4.12
N LEU A 5 1.90 31.44 -4.00
CA LEU A 5 1.20 30.94 -2.81
C LEU A 5 1.59 29.49 -2.51
N THR A 6 1.57 28.62 -3.52
CA THR A 6 1.84 27.18 -3.37
C THR A 6 3.31 26.85 -3.08
N LYS A 7 4.25 27.71 -3.52
CA LYS A 7 5.67 27.57 -3.15
C LYS A 7 5.94 27.99 -1.70
N LYS A 8 5.20 28.99 -1.20
CA LYS A 8 5.21 29.38 0.23
C LYS A 8 4.59 28.31 1.13
N LEU A 9 3.56 27.58 0.67
CA LEU A 9 2.98 26.45 1.40
C LEU A 9 4.07 25.44 1.82
N LYS A 10 4.91 25.02 0.86
CA LYS A 10 6.05 24.11 1.12
C LYS A 10 7.02 24.65 2.19
N GLU A 11 7.27 25.96 2.22
CA GLU A 11 8.17 26.60 3.22
C GLU A 11 7.53 26.62 4.63
N THR A 12 6.21 26.75 4.74
CA THR A 12 5.49 26.69 6.03
C THR A 12 5.36 25.27 6.60
N HIS A 13 5.32 24.22 5.77
CA HIS A 13 5.24 22.82 6.25
C HIS A 13 6.55 22.31 6.89
N LEU A 14 7.68 23.03 6.72
CA LEU A 14 8.98 22.68 7.29
C LEU A 14 9.29 23.39 8.62
N ALA A 15 8.43 24.28 9.11
CA ALA A 15 8.63 25.00 10.36
C ALA A 15 7.95 24.30 11.54
N PRO A 16 8.65 23.98 12.65
CA PRO A 16 8.03 23.41 13.83
C PRO A 16 7.13 24.45 14.52
N LEU A 17 5.82 24.25 14.49
CA LEU A 17 4.87 24.92 15.39
C LEU A 17 4.98 24.31 16.79
N ALA A 18 6.06 24.65 17.49
CA ALA A 18 6.22 24.41 18.91
C ALA A 18 7.01 25.57 19.50
N ASN A 19 6.39 26.75 19.59
CA ASN A 19 6.76 27.80 20.55
C ASN A 19 5.71 28.91 20.51
N SER A 20 4.66 28.76 21.31
CA SER A 20 4.00 29.86 22.02
C SER A 20 3.01 29.27 23.02
N PHE A 21 2.89 29.95 24.17
CA PHE A 21 1.98 29.71 25.30
C PHE A 21 2.51 28.79 26.40
N GLY A 22 3.19 29.45 27.35
CA GLY A 22 3.48 28.92 28.68
C GLY A 22 2.19 28.67 29.47
N ARG A 23 2.20 27.55 30.19
CA ARG A 23 1.13 27.13 31.10
C ARG A 23 1.19 27.96 32.38
N SER A 24 0.09 28.64 32.70
CA SER A 24 -0.19 29.12 34.06
C SER A 24 -0.82 27.98 34.86
N SER A 25 -0.20 27.64 35.99
CA SER A 25 -0.68 26.65 36.96
C SER A 25 -1.91 27.16 37.71
N SER A 26 -2.90 26.30 37.92
CA SER A 26 -3.95 26.52 38.92
C SER A 26 -4.27 25.20 39.60
N THR A 27 -3.87 25.14 40.86
CA THR A 27 -4.16 24.12 41.87
C THR A 27 -5.65 24.14 42.22
N SER A 28 -6.29 22.97 42.27
CA SER A 28 -7.64 22.82 42.84
C SER A 28 -7.61 21.76 43.93
N THR A 29 -8.15 22.15 45.08
CA THR A 29 -8.11 21.50 46.38
C THR A 29 -9.29 20.55 46.57
N ILE A 30 -9.02 19.37 47.10
CA ILE A 30 -9.99 18.33 47.47
C ILE A 30 -10.71 18.70 48.78
N LYS A 31 -12.04 18.62 48.78
CA LYS A 31 -12.97 18.32 49.90
C LYS A 31 -14.14 17.57 49.26
N GLY A 32 -14.64 16.39 49.66
CA GLY A 32 -14.53 15.62 50.89
C GLY A 32 -15.85 15.66 51.65
N GLU A 33 -16.87 14.88 51.25
CA GLU A 33 -18.08 14.57 52.04
C GLU A 33 -18.70 13.20 51.63
N PRO A 34 -19.51 12.56 52.50
CA PRO A 34 -19.48 11.10 52.74
C PRO A 34 -20.65 10.28 52.17
N ALA A 35 -20.59 8.99 52.45
CA ALA A 35 -21.36 7.85 51.93
C ALA A 35 -22.80 7.70 52.43
N GLU A 36 -23.62 7.06 51.58
CA GLU A 36 -24.85 6.25 51.84
C GLU A 36 -25.33 5.79 50.44
N GLU A 37 -25.97 4.67 50.14
CA GLU A 37 -26.35 3.41 50.78
C GLU A 37 -26.78 2.48 49.60
N THR A 38 -26.72 1.16 49.75
CA THR A 38 -27.12 0.18 48.71
C THR A 38 -28.61 -0.17 48.82
N PRO A 39 -29.27 -0.59 47.72
CA PRO A 39 -29.95 -1.88 47.78
C PRO A 39 -29.91 -2.77 46.51
N VAL A 40 -30.24 -4.04 46.77
CA VAL A 40 -30.12 -5.30 46.02
C VAL A 40 -31.29 -5.52 45.00
N PRO A 41 -31.15 -6.38 43.96
CA PRO A 41 -32.06 -6.43 42.80
C PRO A 41 -33.12 -7.55 42.85
N SER A 42 -34.18 -7.44 42.03
CA SER A 42 -35.14 -8.53 41.75
C SER A 42 -35.91 -8.28 40.41
N PRO A 43 -36.64 -9.24 39.81
CA PRO A 43 -36.18 -10.00 38.63
C PRO A 43 -37.05 -9.86 37.36
N ARG A 44 -36.52 -10.34 36.23
CA ARG A 44 -37.18 -10.46 34.90
C ARG A 44 -38.39 -11.41 34.92
N PRO A 45 -39.36 -11.24 33.99
CA PRO A 45 -40.19 -12.34 33.51
C PRO A 45 -39.71 -12.86 32.13
N SER A 46 -39.64 -14.19 32.05
CA SER A 46 -39.45 -15.01 30.87
C SER A 46 -40.78 -15.27 30.15
N ILE A 47 -40.82 -15.15 28.82
CA ILE A 47 -41.86 -15.75 27.98
C ILE A 47 -41.18 -16.55 26.88
N ALA A 48 -41.45 -17.85 26.88
CA ALA A 48 -41.14 -18.79 25.82
C ALA A 48 -42.35 -18.92 24.88
N SER A 49 -42.11 -19.01 23.57
CA SER A 49 -43.05 -19.62 22.63
C SER A 49 -42.31 -20.23 21.43
N GLN A 50 -42.98 -21.19 20.80
CA GLN A 50 -42.40 -22.34 20.11
C GLN A 50 -42.11 -22.09 18.62
N VAL A 51 -40.93 -22.58 18.21
CA VAL A 51 -40.58 -23.30 16.97
C VAL A 51 -41.49 -23.15 15.74
N SER A 52 -40.92 -22.66 14.64
CA SER A 52 -41.13 -23.27 13.32
C SER A 52 -39.82 -23.31 12.54
N ASN A 53 -39.46 -24.50 12.07
CA ASN A 53 -38.24 -24.83 11.34
C ASN A 53 -38.23 -24.19 9.95
N GLY A 54 -37.17 -23.44 9.63
CA GLY A 54 -36.97 -22.92 8.28
C GLY A 54 -35.58 -22.35 7.98
N ILE A 55 -34.58 -22.57 8.83
CA ILE A 55 -33.21 -22.04 8.61
C ILE A 55 -32.20 -23.10 9.05
N ALA A 56 -32.02 -24.11 8.23
CA ALA A 56 -30.97 -25.11 8.41
C ALA A 56 -30.19 -25.26 7.10
N ASP A 57 -29.69 -24.14 6.55
CA ASP A 57 -28.77 -24.15 5.39
C ASP A 57 -27.88 -22.88 5.31
N SER A 58 -27.62 -22.19 6.43
CA SER A 58 -26.77 -20.98 6.42
C SER A 58 -25.65 -20.96 7.46
N GLU A 59 -25.51 -22.02 8.27
CA GLU A 59 -24.47 -22.10 9.32
C GLU A 59 -23.21 -22.89 8.90
N ALA A 60 -23.11 -23.34 7.65
CA ALA A 60 -22.01 -24.19 7.18
C ALA A 60 -20.78 -23.44 6.61
N LEU A 61 -20.60 -22.15 6.90
CA LEU A 61 -19.41 -21.39 6.46
C LEU A 61 -18.81 -20.53 7.59
N VAL A 62 -18.56 -21.14 8.74
CA VAL A 62 -17.56 -20.63 9.68
C VAL A 62 -16.21 -21.19 9.23
N SER A 63 -15.49 -20.43 8.41
CA SER A 63 -14.07 -20.72 8.17
C SER A 63 -13.32 -20.62 9.51
N PRO A 64 -12.50 -21.62 9.88
CA PRO A 64 -11.75 -21.61 11.14
C PRO A 64 -10.82 -20.38 11.22
N PRO A 65 -10.42 -19.96 12.45
CA PRO A 65 -9.52 -18.82 12.62
C PRO A 65 -8.25 -19.01 11.79
N VAL A 66 -7.94 -18.02 10.94
CA VAL A 66 -6.75 -18.03 10.08
C VAL A 66 -5.51 -18.10 10.97
N ALA A 67 -4.71 -19.16 10.82
CA ALA A 67 -3.48 -19.34 11.58
C ALA A 67 -2.54 -18.14 11.41
N LEU A 68 -1.88 -17.72 12.50
CA LEU A 68 -0.87 -16.66 12.49
C LEU A 68 0.25 -17.00 11.50
N VAL A 69 0.34 -16.25 10.40
CA VAL A 69 1.41 -16.38 9.42
C VAL A 69 2.75 -16.04 10.07
N LYS A 70 3.67 -16.99 10.02
CA LYS A 70 5.02 -16.79 10.51
C LYS A 70 5.82 -15.98 9.49
N PRO A 71 6.73 -15.09 9.93
CA PRO A 71 7.57 -14.34 9.00
C PRO A 71 8.48 -15.28 8.21
N GLY A 72 8.80 -14.91 6.98
CA GLY A 72 9.68 -15.74 6.17
C GLY A 72 9.97 -15.11 4.83
N ILE A 73 10.56 -15.94 3.96
CA ILE A 73 10.86 -15.60 2.58
C ILE A 73 10.06 -16.55 1.71
N LEU A 74 9.17 -15.97 0.89
CA LEU A 74 8.55 -16.65 -0.21
C LEU A 74 9.54 -16.64 -1.37
N ILE A 75 9.83 -17.81 -1.91
CA ILE A 75 10.73 -18.03 -3.03
C ILE A 75 9.88 -18.47 -4.21
N VAL A 76 9.92 -17.69 -5.29
CA VAL A 76 9.16 -17.92 -6.52
C VAL A 76 10.14 -18.24 -7.65
N THR A 77 9.93 -19.35 -8.34
CA THR A 77 10.66 -19.73 -9.55
C THR A 77 9.70 -19.80 -10.74
N LEU A 78 10.12 -19.30 -11.90
CA LEU A 78 9.35 -19.40 -13.14
C LEU A 78 10.07 -20.39 -14.05
N HIS A 79 9.35 -21.39 -14.54
CA HIS A 79 9.95 -22.45 -15.34
C HIS A 79 9.63 -22.27 -16.82
N GLU A 80 8.36 -22.37 -17.19
CA GLU A 80 7.93 -22.42 -18.58
C GLU A 80 6.49 -21.95 -18.73
N GLY A 81 6.18 -21.38 -19.88
CA GLY A 81 4.83 -21.03 -20.30
C GLY A 81 4.46 -21.88 -21.51
N GLN A 82 3.16 -22.14 -21.68
CA GLN A 82 2.67 -22.88 -22.84
C GLN A 82 1.36 -22.30 -23.37
N GLY A 83 1.21 -22.33 -24.70
CA GLY A 83 -0.05 -21.97 -25.36
C GLY A 83 -0.44 -20.50 -25.27
N PHE A 84 0.55 -19.60 -25.12
CA PHE A 84 0.28 -18.17 -25.16
C PHE A 84 -0.09 -17.74 -26.57
N SER A 85 -1.18 -16.98 -26.69
CA SER A 85 -1.62 -16.46 -27.98
C SER A 85 -1.94 -14.98 -27.87
N LEU A 86 -1.90 -14.33 -29.03
CA LEU A 86 -2.30 -12.94 -29.17
C LEU A 86 -3.77 -12.87 -29.56
N SER A 87 -4.45 -11.81 -29.12
CA SER A 87 -5.76 -11.47 -29.68
C SER A 87 -5.63 -11.17 -31.19
N PRO A 88 -6.69 -11.35 -31.99
CA PRO A 88 -6.64 -11.11 -33.43
C PRO A 88 -6.12 -9.72 -33.81
N HIS A 89 -6.45 -8.71 -33.01
CA HIS A 89 -5.97 -7.33 -33.20
C HIS A 89 -4.44 -7.23 -33.11
N TYR A 90 -3.83 -7.80 -32.05
CA TYR A 90 -2.38 -7.76 -31.88
C TYR A 90 -1.64 -8.69 -32.84
N GLN A 91 -2.25 -9.79 -33.28
CA GLN A 91 -1.69 -10.64 -34.33
C GLN A 91 -1.48 -9.85 -35.63
N GLN A 92 -2.45 -9.04 -36.03
CA GLN A 92 -2.34 -8.19 -37.22
C GLN A 92 -1.21 -7.17 -37.08
N ILE A 93 -1.11 -6.50 -35.93
CA ILE A 93 -0.05 -5.52 -35.66
C ILE A 93 1.34 -6.18 -35.77
N ILE A 94 1.55 -7.29 -35.07
CA ILE A 94 2.84 -7.99 -35.04
C ILE A 94 3.20 -8.56 -36.43
N ASN A 95 2.25 -9.20 -37.11
CA ASN A 95 2.47 -9.71 -38.47
C ASN A 95 2.82 -8.56 -39.42
N SER A 96 2.09 -7.44 -39.38
CA SER A 96 2.36 -6.28 -40.23
C SER A 96 3.72 -5.64 -39.96
N HIS A 97 4.19 -5.67 -38.70
CA HIS A 97 5.47 -5.09 -38.33
C HIS A 97 6.65 -5.93 -38.83
N TYR A 98 6.56 -7.26 -38.71
CA TYR A 98 7.67 -8.16 -39.06
C TYR A 98 7.63 -8.71 -40.48
N GLN A 99 6.47 -8.76 -41.14
CA GLN A 99 6.33 -9.23 -42.52
C GLN A 99 6.48 -8.12 -43.57
N ASN A 100 6.61 -6.85 -43.16
CA ASN A 100 6.78 -5.73 -44.09
C ASN A 100 8.27 -5.55 -44.45
N PRO A 101 8.68 -5.76 -45.73
CA PRO A 101 10.08 -5.66 -46.16
C PRO A 101 10.69 -4.26 -46.01
N ASN A 102 9.87 -3.22 -45.78
CA ASN A 102 10.28 -1.82 -45.67
C ASN A 102 10.35 -1.28 -44.22
N ALA A 103 10.27 -2.14 -43.20
CA ALA A 103 10.46 -1.69 -41.81
C ALA A 103 11.90 -1.21 -41.59
N PRO A 104 12.14 0.00 -41.03
CA PRO A 104 13.49 0.54 -40.88
C PRO A 104 14.26 -0.28 -39.84
N ILE A 105 15.18 -1.12 -40.31
CA ILE A 105 16.20 -1.74 -39.46
C ILE A 105 17.11 -0.60 -38.99
N ARG A 106 16.95 -0.17 -37.72
CA ARG A 106 17.84 0.81 -37.09
C ARG A 106 19.28 0.26 -37.11
N PRO A 107 20.27 0.98 -37.66
CA PRO A 107 21.66 0.63 -37.46
C PRO A 107 22.06 0.98 -36.02
N ASN A 108 22.65 0.03 -35.32
CA ASN A 108 23.31 0.30 -34.05
C ASN A 108 24.66 0.98 -34.36
N SER A 109 24.91 2.12 -33.73
CA SER A 109 26.14 2.90 -33.89
C SER A 109 27.31 2.23 -33.18
N SER A 110 28.30 1.73 -33.93
CA SER A 110 29.73 1.98 -33.71
C SER A 110 30.61 1.11 -34.63
N SER A 111 31.58 1.76 -35.27
CA SER A 111 32.83 1.29 -35.87
C SER A 111 32.94 1.29 -37.41
N SER A 112 34.08 1.86 -37.81
CA SER A 112 34.49 2.38 -39.11
C SER A 112 35.26 1.36 -39.95
N HIS A 113 35.07 1.47 -41.27
CA HIS A 113 35.96 1.09 -42.37
C HIS A 113 36.45 -0.36 -42.52
N SER A 114 36.01 -1.03 -43.59
CA SER A 114 36.86 -1.32 -44.76
C SER A 114 36.05 -1.94 -45.91
N VAL A 115 36.59 -1.75 -47.12
CA VAL A 115 36.04 -2.01 -48.45
C VAL A 115 36.14 -3.49 -48.83
N GLN A 116 35.12 -4.09 -49.47
CA GLN A 116 35.26 -4.81 -50.75
C GLN A 116 33.94 -5.40 -51.26
N THR A 117 33.70 -5.13 -52.53
CA THR A 117 32.72 -5.72 -53.43
C THR A 117 32.93 -7.23 -53.59
N GLY A 118 31.88 -8.00 -53.33
CA GLY A 118 31.80 -9.42 -53.68
C GLY A 118 30.34 -9.80 -53.94
N SER A 119 29.99 -10.02 -55.20
CA SER A 119 28.70 -10.55 -55.62
C SER A 119 28.60 -12.02 -55.20
N TYR A 120 27.91 -12.27 -54.10
CA TYR A 120 27.40 -13.60 -53.77
C TYR A 120 25.89 -13.49 -53.61
N THR A 121 25.17 -14.10 -54.55
CA THR A 121 23.77 -14.47 -54.38
C THR A 121 23.66 -15.37 -53.16
N GLN A 122 23.31 -14.81 -52.01
CA GLN A 122 22.90 -15.62 -50.86
C GLN A 122 21.56 -16.25 -51.22
N SER A 123 21.60 -17.57 -51.34
CA SER A 123 20.44 -18.45 -51.32
C SER A 123 19.49 -18.02 -50.21
N ALA A 124 18.26 -17.71 -50.59
CA ALA A 124 17.15 -17.52 -49.66
C ALA A 124 16.98 -18.80 -48.84
N ARG A 125 17.56 -18.79 -47.64
CA ARG A 125 17.30 -19.81 -46.62
C ARG A 125 15.84 -19.63 -46.20
N PRO A 126 15.01 -20.69 -46.15
CA PRO A 126 13.60 -20.54 -45.86
C PRO A 126 13.45 -19.97 -44.45
N GLN A 127 13.01 -18.71 -44.34
CA GLN A 127 12.48 -18.19 -43.09
C GLN A 127 11.19 -18.97 -42.85
N SER A 128 11.14 -19.75 -41.78
CA SER A 128 9.90 -20.38 -41.34
C SER A 128 8.86 -19.28 -41.14
N THR A 129 7.78 -19.32 -41.91
CA THR A 129 6.63 -18.42 -41.80
C THR A 129 5.88 -18.75 -40.53
N SER A 130 6.43 -18.37 -39.38
CA SER A 130 5.71 -18.41 -38.12
C SER A 130 4.59 -17.37 -38.20
N SER A 131 3.35 -17.82 -38.10
CA SER A 131 2.16 -16.96 -38.10
C SER A 131 1.69 -16.72 -36.66
N GLY A 132 1.20 -15.51 -36.37
CA GLY A 132 0.66 -15.17 -35.05
C GLY A 132 1.73 -14.72 -34.07
N ILE A 133 1.68 -15.19 -32.81
CA ILE A 133 2.60 -14.74 -31.74
C ILE A 133 4.08 -15.02 -32.05
N ASN A 134 4.35 -16.03 -32.86
CA ASN A 134 5.70 -16.45 -33.22
C ASN A 134 6.29 -15.66 -34.41
N ALA A 135 5.60 -14.65 -34.96
CA ALA A 135 6.04 -13.93 -36.16
C ALA A 135 7.32 -13.09 -36.01
N ALA A 136 7.85 -12.94 -34.79
CA ALA A 136 9.11 -12.24 -34.56
C ALA A 136 10.32 -12.94 -35.22
N PRO A 137 11.36 -12.18 -35.61
CA PRO A 137 12.52 -12.76 -36.29
C PRO A 137 13.38 -13.59 -35.34
N THR A 138 13.98 -14.65 -35.89
CA THR A 138 14.92 -15.53 -35.18
C THR A 138 16.33 -15.40 -35.74
N ILE A 139 17.33 -15.60 -34.89
CA ILE A 139 18.74 -15.69 -35.28
C ILE A 139 19.17 -17.15 -35.04
N HIS A 140 19.59 -17.83 -36.11
CA HIS A 140 19.89 -19.27 -36.08
C HIS A 140 18.74 -20.13 -35.50
N GLY A 141 17.49 -19.74 -35.76
CA GLY A 141 16.30 -20.43 -35.25
C GLY A 141 15.99 -20.16 -33.78
N ARG A 142 16.68 -19.22 -33.13
CA ARG A 142 16.42 -18.80 -31.74
C ARG A 142 15.87 -17.39 -31.68
N TYR A 143 14.87 -17.18 -30.82
CA TYR A 143 14.36 -15.86 -30.53
C TYR A 143 15.32 -15.10 -29.61
N LEU A 144 15.46 -13.80 -29.84
CA LEU A 144 16.11 -12.90 -28.90
C LEU A 144 15.17 -12.64 -27.71
N THR A 145 15.72 -12.50 -26.50
CA THR A 145 14.96 -12.24 -25.26
C THR A 145 13.97 -11.07 -25.38
N LYS A 146 14.32 -10.03 -26.13
CA LYS A 146 13.44 -8.87 -26.36
C LYS A 146 12.14 -9.20 -27.10
N TYR A 147 12.05 -10.34 -27.79
CA TYR A 147 10.85 -10.80 -28.48
C TYR A 147 10.09 -11.87 -27.68
N LEU A 148 10.61 -12.28 -26.53
CA LEU A 148 9.94 -13.23 -25.66
C LEU A 148 9.05 -12.50 -24.65
N PRO A 149 7.97 -13.15 -24.20
CA PRO A 149 7.17 -12.68 -23.07
C PRO A 149 8.00 -12.47 -21.81
N TYR A 150 7.55 -11.56 -20.97
CA TYR A 150 8.03 -11.40 -19.61
C TYR A 150 6.86 -11.51 -18.63
N ALA A 151 7.16 -11.90 -17.41
CA ALA A 151 6.20 -11.96 -16.32
C ALA A 151 6.40 -10.78 -15.36
N LEU A 152 5.30 -10.22 -14.87
CA LEU A 152 5.27 -9.31 -13.73
C LEU A 152 4.74 -10.10 -12.53
N LEU A 153 5.62 -10.32 -11.55
CA LEU A 153 5.27 -10.87 -10.25
C LEU A 153 4.95 -9.73 -9.30
N ASP A 154 3.80 -9.77 -8.65
CA ASP A 154 3.44 -8.85 -7.58
C ASP A 154 3.04 -9.65 -6.34
N PHE A 155 3.77 -9.41 -5.25
CA PHE A 155 3.44 -9.94 -3.94
C PHE A 155 3.58 -8.83 -2.90
N ASP A 156 2.46 -8.53 -2.24
CA ASP A 156 2.42 -7.62 -1.10
C ASP A 156 2.99 -6.21 -1.40
N LYS A 157 2.62 -5.66 -2.58
CA LYS A 157 3.10 -4.38 -3.16
C LYS A 157 4.57 -4.38 -3.58
N ASN A 158 5.23 -5.54 -3.64
CA ASN A 158 6.58 -5.67 -4.21
C ASN A 158 6.48 -6.32 -5.59
N GLN A 159 7.04 -5.66 -6.59
CA GLN A 159 7.00 -6.13 -7.98
C GLN A 159 8.36 -6.57 -8.52
N VAL A 160 8.31 -7.55 -9.42
CA VAL A 160 9.48 -8.06 -10.15
C VAL A 160 9.08 -8.33 -11.59
N PHE A 161 9.80 -7.70 -12.53
CA PHE A 161 9.75 -8.07 -13.94
C PHE A 161 10.73 -9.19 -14.22
N VAL A 162 10.28 -10.24 -14.88
CA VAL A 162 11.02 -11.48 -15.11
C VAL A 162 10.99 -11.83 -16.59
N ASP A 163 12.11 -11.59 -17.27
CA ASP A 163 12.28 -11.91 -18.68
C ASP A 163 12.45 -13.41 -18.92
N ALA A 164 11.79 -13.93 -19.95
CA ALA A 164 12.08 -15.27 -20.46
C ALA A 164 13.49 -15.32 -21.08
N VAL A 165 14.21 -16.40 -20.81
CA VAL A 165 15.61 -16.55 -21.25
C VAL A 165 15.72 -17.27 -22.59
N SER A 166 14.74 -18.11 -22.94
CA SER A 166 14.72 -18.88 -24.18
C SER A 166 13.30 -19.35 -24.54
N GLY A 167 13.17 -20.28 -25.49
CA GLY A 167 11.89 -20.78 -25.97
C GLY A 167 11.33 -19.96 -27.14
N THR A 168 10.02 -19.96 -27.28
CA THR A 168 9.29 -19.18 -28.30
C THR A 168 8.33 -18.20 -27.62
N PRO A 169 7.81 -17.20 -28.36
CA PRO A 169 6.78 -16.33 -27.82
C PRO A 169 5.52 -17.05 -27.31
N GLU A 170 5.14 -18.16 -27.96
CA GLU A 170 4.02 -19.02 -27.54
C GLU A 170 4.36 -19.91 -26.33
N ASN A 171 5.59 -20.42 -26.29
CA ASN A 171 6.07 -21.34 -25.26
C ASN A 171 7.40 -20.84 -24.67
N PRO A 172 7.38 -19.77 -23.87
CA PRO A 172 8.59 -19.17 -23.33
C PRO A 172 9.18 -20.03 -22.20
N LEU A 173 10.51 -20.00 -22.10
CA LEU A 173 11.26 -20.66 -21.04
C LEU A 173 11.95 -19.60 -20.18
N TRP A 174 11.71 -19.67 -18.87
CA TRP A 174 12.41 -18.88 -17.87
C TRP A 174 13.58 -19.67 -17.29
N ALA A 175 14.39 -19.02 -16.46
CA ALA A 175 15.60 -19.64 -15.91
C ALA A 175 15.33 -20.81 -14.94
N GLY A 176 14.07 -21.03 -14.53
CA GLY A 176 13.70 -22.11 -13.62
C GLY A 176 14.41 -21.97 -12.29
N ASP A 177 14.95 -23.08 -11.79
CA ASP A 177 15.65 -23.15 -10.50
C ASP A 177 16.98 -22.37 -10.49
N ASN A 178 17.51 -21.97 -11.66
CA ASN A 178 18.70 -21.13 -11.73
C ASN A 178 18.43 -19.69 -11.29
N THR A 179 17.17 -19.26 -11.20
CA THR A 179 16.81 -17.91 -10.75
C THR A 179 15.56 -17.95 -9.89
N ALA A 180 15.74 -17.60 -8.63
CA ALA A 180 14.65 -17.55 -7.66
C ALA A 180 14.39 -16.11 -7.20
N PHE A 181 13.13 -15.73 -7.18
CA PHE A 181 12.67 -14.40 -6.78
C PHE A 181 12.17 -14.45 -5.34
N LYS A 182 12.85 -13.72 -4.47
CA LYS A 182 12.58 -13.72 -3.03
C LYS A 182 11.69 -12.55 -2.66
N PHE A 183 10.63 -12.83 -1.94
CA PHE A 183 9.70 -11.86 -1.36
C PHE A 183 9.65 -12.03 0.14
N ASP A 184 9.75 -10.92 0.85
CA ASP A 184 9.57 -10.92 2.29
C ASP A 184 8.09 -11.10 2.63
N VAL A 185 7.79 -12.09 3.47
CA VAL A 185 6.44 -12.46 3.88
C VAL A 185 6.15 -11.85 5.24
N SER A 186 5.19 -10.91 5.26
CA SER A 186 4.75 -10.23 6.48
C SER A 186 3.30 -10.55 6.89
N ARG A 187 2.54 -11.17 5.99
CA ARG A 187 1.12 -11.54 6.10
C ARG A 187 0.72 -12.51 4.97
N GLN A 188 -0.48 -13.10 5.09
CA GLN A 188 -1.11 -13.85 4.00
C GLN A 188 -1.58 -12.86 2.93
N THR A 189 -1.03 -12.99 1.73
CA THR A 189 -1.41 -12.19 0.54
C THR A 189 -1.40 -13.10 -0.69
N GLU A 190 -2.16 -12.75 -1.72
CA GLU A 190 -2.09 -13.41 -3.02
C GLU A 190 -0.79 -13.02 -3.75
N LEU A 191 -0.21 -13.98 -4.47
CA LEU A 191 0.79 -13.73 -5.50
C LEU A 191 0.05 -13.53 -6.83
N SER A 192 0.22 -12.36 -7.44
CA SER A 192 -0.29 -12.07 -8.78
C SER A 192 0.82 -12.24 -9.80
N ILE A 193 0.51 -12.90 -10.91
CA ILE A 193 1.42 -13.10 -12.04
C ILE A 193 0.71 -12.58 -13.29
N GLN A 194 1.33 -11.64 -13.98
CA GLN A 194 0.80 -11.07 -15.22
C GLN A 194 1.81 -11.28 -16.33
N ILE A 195 1.36 -11.71 -17.50
CA ILE A 195 2.22 -12.04 -18.64
C ILE A 195 2.02 -10.98 -19.71
N TYR A 196 3.15 -10.46 -20.20
CA TYR A 196 3.19 -9.41 -21.21
C TYR A 196 4.13 -9.78 -22.34
N LEU A 197 3.82 -9.32 -23.54
CA LEU A 197 4.72 -9.31 -24.68
C LEU A 197 5.06 -7.86 -25.04
N ARG A 198 6.35 -7.59 -25.27
CA ARG A 198 6.80 -6.27 -25.68
C ARG A 198 6.15 -5.87 -27.00
N ASN A 199 5.55 -4.68 -27.04
CA ASN A 199 4.90 -4.20 -28.25
C ASN A 199 5.93 -3.54 -29.19
N PRO A 200 6.26 -4.13 -30.36
CA PRO A 200 7.25 -3.56 -31.26
C PRO A 200 6.77 -2.27 -31.95
N ALA A 201 5.46 -2.02 -31.96
CA ALA A 201 4.86 -0.80 -32.48
C ALA A 201 4.68 0.29 -31.41
N ALA A 202 5.13 0.06 -30.17
CA ALA A 202 5.02 1.04 -29.10
C ALA A 202 5.78 2.33 -29.43
N ARG A 203 5.20 3.46 -29.02
CA ARG A 203 5.82 4.77 -29.25
C ARG A 203 7.14 4.90 -28.46
N PRO A 204 8.18 5.56 -29.00
CA PRO A 204 9.42 5.77 -28.25
C PRO A 204 9.14 6.51 -26.93
N GLY A 205 9.72 6.01 -25.83
CA GLY A 205 9.61 6.64 -24.51
C GLY A 205 8.40 6.21 -23.67
N VAL A 206 7.47 5.39 -24.17
CA VAL A 206 6.30 4.92 -23.39
C VAL A 206 6.60 3.74 -22.45
N GLY A 207 7.84 3.25 -22.44
CA GLY A 207 8.26 2.15 -21.57
C GLY A 207 7.44 0.88 -21.79
N ARG A 208 6.94 0.28 -20.70
CA ARG A 208 6.11 -0.94 -20.70
C ARG A 208 4.60 -0.66 -20.76
N SER A 209 4.18 0.61 -20.83
CA SER A 209 2.76 0.99 -20.74
C SER A 209 1.91 0.58 -21.95
N GLU A 210 2.55 0.41 -23.11
CA GLU A 210 1.90 -0.05 -24.35
C GLU A 210 2.20 -1.52 -24.67
N ASP A 211 2.81 -2.26 -23.73
CA ASP A 211 3.08 -3.69 -23.90
C ASP A 211 1.79 -4.49 -23.95
N ILE A 212 1.82 -5.58 -24.69
CA ILE A 212 0.66 -6.41 -25.00
C ILE A 212 0.40 -7.34 -23.82
N PHE A 213 -0.72 -7.16 -23.15
CA PHE A 213 -1.17 -8.08 -22.11
C PHE A 213 -1.59 -9.43 -22.71
N LEU A 214 -0.98 -10.52 -22.25
CA LEU A 214 -1.25 -11.88 -22.72
C LEU A 214 -2.17 -12.66 -21.77
N GLY A 215 -2.22 -12.30 -20.50
CA GLY A 215 -3.05 -12.96 -19.49
C GLY A 215 -2.49 -12.80 -18.09
N ALA A 216 -3.28 -13.16 -17.08
CA ALA A 216 -2.87 -13.09 -15.68
C ALA A 216 -3.39 -14.27 -14.88
N THR A 217 -2.69 -14.64 -13.82
CA THR A 217 -3.15 -15.63 -12.86
C THR A 217 -2.81 -15.18 -11.45
N LYS A 218 -3.57 -15.67 -10.47
CA LYS A 218 -3.38 -15.39 -9.06
C LYS A 218 -3.37 -16.70 -8.29
N THR A 219 -2.50 -16.78 -7.31
CA THR A 219 -2.43 -17.94 -6.41
C THR A 219 -2.18 -17.48 -4.99
N GLN A 220 -2.64 -18.26 -4.03
CA GLN A 220 -2.41 -18.00 -2.61
C GLN A 220 -1.30 -18.92 -2.12
N PRO A 221 -0.08 -18.42 -1.88
CA PRO A 221 1.04 -19.26 -1.47
C PRO A 221 0.77 -19.93 -0.11
N ARG A 222 1.17 -21.20 0.03
CA ARG A 222 1.13 -21.90 1.32
C ARG A 222 2.35 -21.50 2.16
N LEU A 223 2.14 -20.67 3.17
CA LEU A 223 3.20 -20.12 4.03
C LEU A 223 3.52 -21.02 5.22
N GLN A 224 3.84 -22.29 4.94
CA GLN A 224 4.24 -23.29 5.93
C GLN A 224 5.61 -23.84 5.56
N GLU A 225 6.49 -23.99 6.56
CA GLU A 225 7.83 -24.53 6.34
C GLU A 225 7.75 -25.98 5.89
N THR A 226 8.47 -26.29 4.81
CA THR A 226 8.58 -27.65 4.34
C THR A 226 9.47 -28.45 5.28
N THR A 227 8.93 -29.50 5.90
CA THR A 227 9.73 -30.46 6.67
C THR A 227 10.02 -31.68 5.80
N THR A 228 11.28 -31.94 5.49
CA THR A 228 11.67 -33.17 4.79
C THR A 228 11.39 -34.36 5.70
N TYR A 229 10.57 -35.33 5.26
CA TYR A 229 10.35 -36.55 6.02
C TYR A 229 11.67 -37.29 6.24
N VAL A 230 12.02 -37.52 7.49
CA VAL A 230 13.14 -38.38 7.86
C VAL A 230 12.59 -39.78 8.02
N GLU A 231 13.05 -40.72 7.20
CA GLU A 231 12.64 -42.12 7.28
C GLU A 231 12.86 -42.64 8.71
N ASN A 232 11.82 -43.22 9.28
CA ASN A 232 11.94 -43.85 10.59
C ASN A 232 12.48 -45.27 10.38
N PRO A 233 13.69 -45.60 10.87
CA PRO A 233 14.27 -46.93 10.68
C PRO A 233 13.47 -48.06 11.36
N LYS A 234 12.47 -47.72 12.19
CA LYS A 234 11.54 -48.67 12.82
C LYS A 234 10.28 -48.98 12.00
N LEU A 235 10.02 -48.23 10.92
CA LEU A 235 8.86 -48.44 10.05
C LEU A 235 9.24 -49.28 8.82
N SER A 236 8.28 -50.01 8.26
CA SER A 236 8.49 -50.70 6.98
C SER A 236 8.66 -49.67 5.85
N LYS A 237 9.34 -50.03 4.76
CA LYS A 237 9.46 -49.17 3.57
C LYS A 237 8.11 -48.66 3.05
N LYS A 238 7.07 -49.49 3.13
CA LYS A 238 5.71 -49.15 2.69
C LYS A 238 5.05 -48.15 3.64
N ASP A 239 5.30 -48.27 4.93
CA ASP A 239 4.75 -47.36 5.95
C ASP A 239 5.51 -46.03 5.98
N ASN A 240 6.84 -46.04 5.77
CA ASN A 240 7.63 -44.84 5.55
C ASN A 240 7.15 -44.10 4.29
N GLN A 241 6.86 -44.80 3.18
CA GLN A 241 6.28 -44.19 1.97
C GLN A 241 4.88 -43.63 2.22
N LYS A 242 4.02 -44.34 2.95
CA LYS A 242 2.67 -43.87 3.28
C LYS A 242 2.72 -42.65 4.20
N ALA A 243 3.58 -42.66 5.21
CA ALA A 243 3.80 -41.55 6.12
C ALA A 243 4.41 -40.34 5.40
N ALA A 244 5.37 -40.53 4.50
CA ALA A 244 5.92 -39.47 3.66
C ALA A 244 4.85 -38.84 2.75
N ALA A 245 4.00 -39.64 2.11
CA ALA A 245 2.92 -39.17 1.26
C ALA A 245 1.79 -38.46 2.04
N GLU A 246 1.49 -38.91 3.27
CA GLU A 246 0.57 -38.23 4.19
C GLU A 246 1.17 -36.93 4.73
N GLN A 247 2.50 -36.83 4.89
CA GLN A 247 3.18 -35.60 5.26
C GLN A 247 3.27 -34.60 4.10
N GLU A 248 3.56 -35.03 2.87
CA GLU A 248 3.53 -34.18 1.66
C GLU A 248 2.15 -33.56 1.42
N LYS A 249 1.06 -34.27 1.72
CA LYS A 249 -0.29 -33.71 1.67
C LYS A 249 -0.54 -32.61 2.71
N ASN A 250 0.26 -32.57 3.79
CA ASN A 250 0.05 -31.72 4.95
C ASN A 250 1.17 -30.67 5.18
N VAL A 251 2.23 -30.63 4.35
CA VAL A 251 3.45 -29.84 4.63
C VAL A 251 3.95 -29.08 3.39
N GLY A 252 3.89 -27.75 3.43
CA GLY A 252 4.52 -26.84 2.45
C GLY A 252 3.96 -26.92 1.02
N GLN A 253 4.13 -25.87 0.22
CA GLN A 253 3.98 -25.98 -1.24
C GLN A 253 5.36 -26.40 -1.77
N LEU A 254 5.42 -27.56 -2.41
CA LEU A 254 6.64 -28.12 -3.00
C LEU A 254 6.35 -28.52 -4.44
N GLY A 255 7.25 -28.13 -5.33
CA GLY A 255 7.18 -28.48 -6.74
C GLY A 255 6.62 -27.37 -7.62
N ALA A 256 6.85 -27.54 -8.91
CA ALA A 256 6.41 -26.61 -9.93
C ALA A 256 4.99 -26.99 -10.39
N GLU A 257 4.04 -26.07 -10.21
CA GLU A 257 2.62 -26.26 -10.55
C GLU A 257 2.25 -25.44 -11.79
N TRP A 258 1.36 -26.00 -12.61
CA TRP A 258 0.77 -25.29 -13.74
C TRP A 258 -0.42 -24.46 -13.27
N LEU A 259 -0.42 -23.19 -13.62
CA LEU A 259 -1.53 -22.26 -13.40
C LEU A 259 -2.06 -21.76 -14.74
N ASP A 260 -3.36 -21.92 -14.97
CA ASP A 260 -4.01 -21.39 -16.16
C ASP A 260 -4.12 -19.86 -16.09
N LEU A 261 -3.89 -19.22 -17.24
CA LEU A 261 -4.07 -17.78 -17.37
C LEU A 261 -5.55 -17.44 -17.51
N GLN A 262 -5.98 -16.44 -16.75
CA GLN A 262 -7.24 -15.73 -16.93
C GLN A 262 -7.03 -14.56 -17.90
N PHE A 263 -8.11 -14.16 -18.58
CA PHE A 263 -8.11 -13.03 -19.53
C PHE A 263 -7.09 -13.19 -20.67
N GLY A 264 -6.80 -14.43 -21.05
CA GLY A 264 -5.76 -14.81 -22.00
C GLY A 264 -5.86 -16.29 -22.37
N THR A 265 -4.84 -16.82 -23.04
CA THR A 265 -4.73 -18.26 -23.33
C THR A 265 -3.43 -18.84 -22.78
N GLY A 266 -3.46 -20.13 -22.47
CA GLY A 266 -2.29 -20.87 -22.03
C GLY A 266 -2.13 -20.92 -20.52
N SER A 267 -1.01 -21.48 -20.10
CA SER A 267 -0.71 -21.75 -18.70
C SER A 267 0.75 -21.42 -18.41
N ILE A 268 1.06 -21.11 -17.16
CA ILE A 268 2.43 -20.88 -16.68
C ILE A 268 2.78 -21.86 -15.56
N LYS A 269 3.99 -22.39 -15.61
CA LYS A 269 4.53 -23.29 -14.60
C LYS A 269 5.41 -22.53 -13.62
N ILE A 270 5.02 -22.53 -12.35
CA ILE A 270 5.72 -21.80 -11.29
C ILE A 270 6.08 -22.74 -10.13
N GLY A 271 7.24 -22.54 -9.53
CA GLY A 271 7.60 -23.14 -8.24
C GLY A 271 7.40 -22.13 -7.13
N LEU A 272 6.79 -22.56 -6.03
CA LEU A 272 6.64 -21.77 -4.81
C LEU A 272 7.24 -22.54 -3.65
N SER A 273 8.04 -21.88 -2.83
CA SER A 273 8.51 -22.43 -1.55
C SER A 273 8.60 -21.35 -0.50
N PHE A 274 8.43 -21.72 0.76
CA PHE A 274 8.47 -20.79 1.88
C PHE A 274 9.53 -21.24 2.89
N VAL A 275 10.37 -20.29 3.30
CA VAL A 275 11.39 -20.48 4.34
C VAL A 275 11.06 -19.56 5.50
N GLU A 276 10.79 -20.13 6.68
CA GLU A 276 10.52 -19.35 7.88
C GLU A 276 11.79 -18.61 8.32
N ASN A 277 11.64 -17.36 8.75
CA ASN A 277 12.77 -16.59 9.21
C ASN A 277 13.08 -16.96 10.66
N ARG A 278 14.07 -17.85 10.85
CA ARG A 278 14.55 -18.28 12.16
C ARG A 278 15.46 -17.22 12.78
N VAL A 279 14.85 -16.08 13.14
CA VAL A 279 15.39 -14.94 13.91
C VAL A 279 16.83 -14.54 13.58
N HIS A 280 16.99 -13.54 12.71
CA HIS A 280 18.11 -12.60 12.79
C HIS A 280 17.60 -11.26 13.30
N SER A 281 18.25 -10.66 14.30
CA SER A 281 17.98 -9.27 14.65
C SER A 281 18.36 -8.42 13.43
N MET A 282 17.37 -7.74 12.86
CA MET A 282 17.58 -6.91 11.68
C MET A 282 18.37 -5.66 12.08
N LYS A 283 19.34 -5.29 11.23
CA LYS A 283 20.18 -4.11 11.45
C LYS A 283 20.21 -3.24 10.20
N LEU A 284 20.75 -2.04 10.34
CA LEU A 284 20.86 -1.11 9.23
C LEU A 284 21.79 -1.65 8.13
N GLU A 285 22.80 -2.44 8.50
CA GLU A 285 23.76 -3.03 7.56
C GLU A 285 23.12 -4.09 6.64
N ASP A 286 21.92 -4.57 6.95
CA ASP A 286 21.15 -5.47 6.07
C ASP A 286 20.55 -4.72 4.87
N PHE A 287 20.65 -3.39 4.86
CA PHE A 287 20.10 -2.50 3.84
C PHE A 287 21.21 -1.73 3.12
N GLU A 288 21.02 -1.55 1.82
CA GLU A 288 21.74 -0.60 0.98
C GLU A 288 20.91 0.69 0.91
N LEU A 289 21.45 1.81 1.36
CA LEU A 289 20.78 3.12 1.31
C LEU A 289 20.91 3.69 -0.11
N LEU A 290 19.79 4.07 -0.73
CA LEU A 290 19.76 4.47 -2.15
C LEU A 290 19.53 5.96 -2.34
N LYS A 291 18.42 6.51 -1.82
CA LYS A 291 18.05 7.92 -1.98
C LYS A 291 17.31 8.43 -0.76
N VAL A 292 17.40 9.72 -0.46
CA VAL A 292 16.49 10.38 0.47
C VAL A 292 15.21 10.71 -0.30
N VAL A 293 14.05 10.32 0.26
CA VAL A 293 12.74 10.49 -0.42
C VAL A 293 11.80 11.39 0.37
N GLY A 294 12.15 11.76 1.59
CA GLY A 294 11.38 12.72 2.38
C GLY A 294 12.05 13.08 3.70
N ARG A 295 11.61 14.20 4.27
CA ARG A 295 12.04 14.70 5.57
C ARG A 295 10.84 15.21 6.33
N GLY A 296 10.70 14.82 7.59
CA GLY A 296 9.62 15.24 8.47
C GLY A 296 10.14 15.69 9.82
N SER A 297 9.23 16.17 10.66
CA SER A 297 9.49 16.63 12.04
C SER A 297 10.13 15.56 12.93
N PHE A 298 9.90 14.28 12.61
CA PHE A 298 10.39 13.12 13.37
C PHE A 298 11.62 12.44 12.75
N GLY A 299 12.03 12.84 11.54
CA GLY A 299 13.27 12.34 10.95
C GLY A 299 13.29 12.27 9.43
N LYS A 300 14.12 11.38 8.92
CA LYS A 300 14.43 11.22 7.49
C LYS A 300 13.80 9.92 6.97
N VAL A 301 13.29 9.95 5.74
CA VAL A 301 12.80 8.78 5.02
C VAL A 301 13.73 8.51 3.84
N MET A 302 14.25 7.28 3.76
CA MET A 302 15.18 6.87 2.72
C MET A 302 14.61 5.69 1.93
N GLN A 303 14.79 5.70 0.60
CA GLN A 303 14.66 4.51 -0.22
C GLN A 303 15.85 3.59 0.08
N VAL A 304 15.56 2.32 0.38
CA VAL A 304 16.57 1.32 0.72
C VAL A 304 16.34 0.02 -0.04
N ARG A 305 17.40 -0.73 -0.30
CA ARG A 305 17.34 -2.09 -0.85
C ARG A 305 17.79 -3.09 0.20
N LYS A 306 16.94 -4.07 0.53
CA LYS A 306 17.32 -5.16 1.44
C LYS A 306 18.30 -6.12 0.74
N LYS A 307 19.43 -6.44 1.35
CA LYS A 307 20.57 -7.09 0.67
C LYS A 307 20.29 -8.54 0.24
N ASP A 308 19.50 -9.29 0.99
CA ASP A 308 19.20 -10.71 0.77
C ASP A 308 18.07 -10.96 -0.25
N THR A 309 17.01 -10.12 -0.23
CA THR A 309 15.84 -10.23 -1.12
C THR A 309 15.91 -9.27 -2.31
N LYS A 310 16.79 -8.27 -2.27
CA LYS A 310 16.92 -7.17 -3.24
C LYS A 310 15.65 -6.34 -3.41
N ARG A 311 14.70 -6.43 -2.47
CA ARG A 311 13.45 -5.66 -2.48
C ARG A 311 13.69 -4.22 -2.03
N ILE A 312 12.87 -3.31 -2.57
CA ILE A 312 12.94 -1.88 -2.31
C ILE A 312 11.91 -1.50 -1.25
N TYR A 313 12.34 -0.72 -0.27
CA TYR A 313 11.54 -0.29 0.86
C TYR A 313 11.76 1.19 1.16
N ALA A 314 10.83 1.79 1.90
CA ALA A 314 11.01 3.09 2.54
C ALA A 314 11.42 2.87 4.00
N LEU A 315 12.59 3.37 4.39
CA LEU A 315 13.12 3.32 5.76
C LEU A 315 12.95 4.68 6.43
N LYS A 316 12.04 4.76 7.40
CA LYS A 316 11.83 5.94 8.24
C LYS A 316 12.67 5.81 9.51
N THR A 317 13.52 6.80 9.75
CA THR A 317 14.41 6.86 10.92
C THR A 317 13.88 7.85 11.95
N LEU A 318 13.75 7.42 13.20
CA LEU A 318 13.31 8.24 14.34
C LEU A 318 14.42 8.29 15.39
N ARG A 319 14.66 9.44 16.01
CA ARG A 319 15.71 9.61 17.05
C ARG A 319 15.15 9.34 18.43
N LYS A 320 15.73 8.38 19.17
CA LYS A 320 15.28 8.01 20.53
C LYS A 320 15.33 9.19 21.50
N ALA A 321 16.40 9.97 21.47
CA ALA A 321 16.57 11.14 22.34
C ALA A 321 15.44 12.17 22.17
N HIS A 322 14.95 12.36 20.94
CA HIS A 322 13.86 13.28 20.62
C HIS A 322 12.51 12.74 21.09
N ILE A 323 12.27 11.44 20.93
CA ILE A 323 11.05 10.79 21.44
C ILE A 323 10.98 10.89 22.98
N ILE A 324 12.10 10.64 23.67
CA ILE A 324 12.17 10.75 25.14
C ILE A 324 11.94 12.20 25.59
N SER A 325 12.59 13.17 24.95
CA SER A 325 12.44 14.58 25.36
C SER A 325 11.01 15.10 25.23
N ARG A 326 10.20 14.48 24.37
CA ARG A 326 8.77 14.77 24.20
C ARG A 326 7.84 13.87 25.04
N SER A 327 8.38 12.91 25.78
CA SER A 327 7.59 11.90 26.51
C SER A 327 6.66 11.08 25.60
N GLU A 328 7.09 10.77 24.38
CA GLU A 328 6.27 10.11 23.34
C GLU A 328 6.56 8.61 23.20
N VAL A 329 7.36 8.00 24.09
CA VAL A 329 7.81 6.61 23.95
C VAL A 329 6.66 5.60 23.84
N ALA A 330 5.70 5.68 24.77
CA ALA A 330 4.54 4.78 24.77
C ALA A 330 3.69 4.92 23.49
N HIS A 331 3.53 6.16 23.04
CA HIS A 331 2.81 6.47 21.80
C HIS A 331 3.52 5.90 20.56
N THR A 332 4.84 6.06 20.46
CA THR A 332 5.64 5.51 19.36
C THR A 332 5.59 3.97 19.31
N LEU A 333 5.65 3.30 20.47
CA LEU A 333 5.52 1.82 20.54
C LEU A 333 4.12 1.35 20.14
N ALA A 334 3.08 2.07 20.56
CA ALA A 334 1.70 1.77 20.18
C ALA A 334 1.47 2.01 18.68
N GLU A 335 2.04 3.07 18.08
CA GLU A 335 1.94 3.38 16.64
C GLU A 335 2.49 2.22 15.82
N ARG A 336 3.71 1.77 16.15
CA ARG A 336 4.34 0.60 15.55
C ARG A 336 3.47 -0.66 15.70
N SER A 337 2.81 -0.83 16.85
CA SER A 337 1.95 -2.00 17.13
C SER A 337 0.67 -2.01 16.31
N VAL A 338 0.07 -0.84 16.07
CA VAL A 338 -1.11 -0.72 15.20
C VAL A 338 -0.72 -0.87 13.74
N LEU A 339 0.35 -0.20 13.29
CA LEU A 339 0.88 -0.33 11.92
C LEU A 339 1.21 -1.77 11.54
N ALA A 340 1.70 -2.56 12.50
CA ALA A 340 1.91 -3.97 12.32
C ALA A 340 0.59 -4.70 11.96
N GLN A 341 -0.52 -4.38 12.62
CA GLN A 341 -1.80 -5.10 12.51
C GLN A 341 -2.67 -4.65 11.33
N ILE A 342 -2.51 -3.41 10.86
CA ILE A 342 -3.32 -2.88 9.76
C ILE A 342 -3.11 -3.70 8.48
N ASN A 343 -4.23 -4.16 7.93
CA ASN A 343 -4.30 -4.80 6.62
C ASN A 343 -5.35 -4.10 5.75
N ASN A 344 -4.93 -3.03 5.08
CA ASN A 344 -5.78 -2.25 4.20
C ASN A 344 -5.01 -1.89 2.91
N PRO A 345 -5.61 -2.04 1.71
CA PRO A 345 -4.93 -1.77 0.44
C PRO A 345 -4.49 -0.31 0.29
N PHE A 346 -5.16 0.61 0.97
CA PHE A 346 -5.01 2.06 0.87
C PHE A 346 -4.13 2.66 1.97
N ILE A 347 -3.48 1.82 2.78
CA ILE A 347 -2.50 2.23 3.78
C ILE A 347 -1.13 1.65 3.40
N VAL A 348 -0.05 2.42 3.62
CA VAL A 348 1.32 1.93 3.44
C VAL A 348 1.64 0.91 4.54
N PRO A 349 1.90 -0.37 4.19
CA PRO A 349 2.13 -1.39 5.20
C PRO A 349 3.53 -1.35 5.80
N LEU A 350 3.61 -1.59 7.11
CA LEU A 350 4.84 -1.89 7.83
C LEU A 350 5.33 -3.30 7.52
N LYS A 351 6.58 -3.42 7.08
CA LYS A 351 7.25 -4.70 6.79
C LYS A 351 8.09 -5.14 7.97
N PHE A 352 8.93 -4.26 8.48
CA PHE A 352 9.84 -4.53 9.59
C PHE A 352 9.98 -3.31 10.50
N SER A 353 10.36 -3.52 11.76
CA SER A 353 10.93 -2.45 12.57
C SER A 353 12.10 -2.96 13.38
N PHE A 354 13.14 -2.14 13.52
CA PHE A 354 14.33 -2.49 14.29
C PHE A 354 14.94 -1.23 14.88
N GLN A 355 15.95 -1.36 15.74
CA GLN A 355 16.54 -0.23 16.44
C GLN A 355 18.06 -0.36 16.53
N SER A 356 18.72 0.78 16.62
CA SER A 356 20.10 0.92 17.08
C SER A 356 20.12 1.54 18.49
N PRO A 357 21.29 1.73 19.12
CA PRO A 357 21.37 2.47 20.37
C PRO A 357 20.77 3.88 20.30
N GLU A 358 20.83 4.56 19.15
CA GLU A 358 20.42 5.97 19.05
C GLU A 358 19.05 6.16 18.37
N LYS A 359 18.63 5.19 17.56
CA LYS A 359 17.54 5.36 16.60
C LYS A 359 16.60 4.18 16.57
N LEU A 360 15.38 4.48 16.14
CA LEU A 360 14.36 3.53 15.78
C LEU A 360 14.14 3.58 14.27
N TYR A 361 13.92 2.42 13.65
CA TYR A 361 13.71 2.29 12.21
C TYR A 361 12.38 1.59 11.94
N LEU A 362 11.59 2.16 11.03
CA LEU A 362 10.40 1.56 10.45
C LEU A 362 10.67 1.32 8.96
N VAL A 363 10.53 0.06 8.52
CA VAL A 363 10.67 -0.33 7.11
C VAL A 363 9.29 -0.56 6.54
N LEU A 364 8.88 0.32 5.63
CA LEU A 364 7.58 0.39 5.00
C LEU A 364 7.68 -0.07 3.54
N ALA A 365 6.56 -0.48 2.93
CA ALA A 365 6.53 -0.65 1.47
C ALA A 365 6.89 0.68 0.79
N PHE A 366 7.74 0.61 -0.25
CA PHE A 366 8.04 1.77 -1.07
C PHE A 366 6.92 1.99 -2.09
N VAL A 367 6.38 3.22 -2.14
CA VAL A 367 5.31 3.62 -3.06
C VAL A 367 5.86 4.75 -3.93
N ASN A 368 6.01 4.49 -5.24
CA ASN A 368 6.85 5.29 -6.14
C ASN A 368 6.09 6.23 -7.10
N GLY A 369 4.76 6.31 -6.99
CA GLY A 369 3.97 7.25 -7.80
C GLY A 369 3.98 8.68 -7.27
N GLY A 370 4.68 8.97 -6.17
CA GLY A 370 4.82 10.30 -5.59
C GLY A 370 3.62 10.76 -4.76
N GLU A 371 3.73 11.96 -4.20
CA GLU A 371 2.71 12.58 -3.34
C GLU A 371 1.53 13.10 -4.15
N LEU A 372 0.31 12.98 -3.60
CA LEU A 372 -0.91 13.53 -4.20
C LEU A 372 -0.78 15.05 -4.38
N PHE A 373 -0.09 15.72 -3.46
CA PHE A 373 0.24 17.14 -3.54
C PHE A 373 0.90 17.51 -4.87
N HIS A 374 1.93 16.76 -5.30
CA HIS A 374 2.65 17.01 -6.54
C HIS A 374 1.73 16.92 -7.76
N HIS A 375 0.86 15.90 -7.79
CA HIS A 375 -0.10 15.71 -8.88
C HIS A 375 -1.17 16.79 -8.89
N LEU A 376 -1.69 17.17 -7.73
CA LEU A 376 -2.69 18.22 -7.60
C LEU A 376 -2.11 19.58 -8.01
N GLN A 377 -0.88 19.88 -7.60
CA GLN A 377 -0.18 21.11 -7.99
C GLN A 377 0.02 21.19 -9.51
N ARG A 378 0.39 20.08 -10.14
CA ARG A 378 0.61 20.03 -11.60
C ARG A 378 -0.69 20.19 -12.39
N GLU A 379 -1.77 19.60 -11.93
CA GLU A 379 -3.07 19.60 -12.62
C GLU A 379 -3.99 20.76 -12.17
N GLN A 380 -3.60 21.52 -11.15
CA GLN A 380 -4.35 22.59 -10.46
C GLN A 380 -5.60 22.11 -9.72
N ARG A 381 -6.37 21.20 -10.30
CA ARG A 381 -7.50 20.51 -9.68
C ARG A 381 -7.73 19.17 -10.37
N PHE A 382 -8.36 18.24 -9.68
CA PHE A 382 -8.81 16.99 -10.26
C PHE A 382 -10.23 17.10 -10.80
N ASP A 383 -10.55 16.25 -11.76
CA ASP A 383 -11.92 16.04 -12.18
C ASP A 383 -12.73 15.35 -11.08
N ILE A 384 -14.05 15.48 -11.18
CA ILE A 384 -14.99 14.97 -10.18
C ILE A 384 -14.90 13.45 -9.98
N ASN A 385 -14.58 12.67 -11.01
CA ASN A 385 -14.53 11.22 -10.91
C ASN A 385 -13.24 10.78 -10.21
N ARG A 386 -12.12 11.41 -10.54
CA ARG A 386 -10.84 11.19 -9.84
C ARG A 386 -10.92 11.60 -8.37
N ALA A 387 -11.45 12.79 -8.08
CA ALA A 387 -11.66 13.25 -6.69
C ALA A 387 -12.59 12.29 -5.92
N ARG A 388 -13.72 11.89 -6.51
CA ARG A 388 -14.62 10.88 -5.91
C ARG A 388 -13.91 9.57 -5.61
N PHE A 389 -13.12 9.07 -6.55
CA PHE A 389 -12.39 7.82 -6.42
C PHE A 389 -11.39 7.88 -5.27
N TYR A 390 -10.54 8.90 -5.22
CA TYR A 390 -9.57 9.09 -4.12
C TYR A 390 -10.24 9.31 -2.77
N THR A 391 -11.31 10.11 -2.70
CA THR A 391 -12.07 10.27 -1.45
C THR A 391 -12.67 8.94 -0.97
N ALA A 392 -13.15 8.08 -1.87
CA ALA A 392 -13.67 6.77 -1.49
C ALA A 392 -12.57 5.83 -0.95
N GLU A 393 -11.38 5.82 -1.55
CA GLU A 393 -10.24 5.03 -1.05
C GLU A 393 -9.74 5.54 0.31
N LEU A 394 -9.66 6.86 0.48
CA LEU A 394 -9.27 7.49 1.74
C LEU A 394 -10.31 7.22 2.84
N LEU A 395 -11.60 7.24 2.53
CA LEU A 395 -12.65 6.87 3.47
C LEU A 395 -12.48 5.42 3.97
N CYS A 396 -12.15 4.48 3.08
CA CYS A 396 -11.84 3.09 3.44
C CYS A 396 -10.58 2.99 4.33
N ALA A 397 -9.57 3.83 4.10
CA ALA A 397 -8.38 3.89 4.95
C ALA A 397 -8.72 4.42 6.35
N LEU A 398 -9.45 5.54 6.44
CA LEU A 398 -9.88 6.14 7.71
C LEU A 398 -10.78 5.22 8.52
N GLU A 399 -11.76 4.58 7.88
CA GLU A 399 -12.64 3.61 8.54
C GLU A 399 -11.84 2.45 9.15
N CYS A 400 -10.82 1.96 8.45
CA CYS A 400 -9.93 0.92 8.98
C CYS A 400 -9.18 1.42 10.23
N LEU A 401 -8.60 2.62 10.19
CA LEU A 401 -7.92 3.20 11.34
C LEU A 401 -8.85 3.42 12.53
N HIS A 402 -10.04 3.94 12.29
CA HIS A 402 -11.06 4.13 13.32
C HIS A 402 -11.48 2.79 13.94
N GLY A 403 -11.56 1.71 13.16
CA GLY A 403 -11.77 0.35 13.65
C GLY A 403 -10.66 -0.16 14.57
N PHE A 404 -9.42 0.31 14.38
CA PHE A 404 -8.29 0.08 15.29
C PHE A 404 -8.19 1.13 16.41
N LYS A 405 -9.22 1.96 16.62
CA LYS A 405 -9.25 3.04 17.64
C LYS A 405 -8.15 4.07 17.44
N VAL A 406 -7.82 4.33 16.17
CA VAL A 406 -6.82 5.32 15.76
C VAL A 406 -7.47 6.48 15.06
N ILE A 407 -7.21 7.71 15.54
CA ILE A 407 -7.55 8.94 14.85
C ILE A 407 -6.31 9.41 14.10
N TYR A 408 -6.44 9.69 12.80
CA TYR A 408 -5.29 9.97 11.93
C TYR A 408 -4.77 11.41 12.09
N ARG A 409 -5.66 12.41 12.12
CA ARG A 409 -5.43 13.84 12.45
C ARG A 409 -4.54 14.66 11.52
N ASP A 410 -3.86 14.06 10.54
CA ASP A 410 -3.00 14.81 9.59
C ASP A 410 -3.29 14.41 8.14
N LEU A 411 -4.57 14.30 7.78
CA LEU A 411 -4.99 14.02 6.41
C LEU A 411 -4.78 15.27 5.54
N LYS A 412 -3.83 15.16 4.61
CA LYS A 412 -3.43 16.21 3.66
C LYS A 412 -2.76 15.59 2.42
N PRO A 413 -2.68 16.29 1.28
CA PRO A 413 -2.13 15.76 0.04
C PRO A 413 -0.68 15.26 0.13
N GLU A 414 0.14 15.82 1.02
CA GLU A 414 1.55 15.45 1.23
C GLU A 414 1.69 14.08 1.88
N ASN A 415 0.71 13.67 2.70
CA ASN A 415 0.73 12.37 3.39
C ASN A 415 0.02 11.26 2.60
N ILE A 416 -0.38 11.53 1.35
CA ILE A 416 -1.07 10.58 0.49
C ILE A 416 -0.16 10.31 -0.71
N LEU A 417 0.32 9.08 -0.83
CA LEU A 417 1.09 8.66 -2.00
C LEU A 417 0.17 8.03 -3.04
N LEU A 418 0.56 8.08 -4.31
CA LEU A 418 -0.02 7.24 -5.36
C LEU A 418 0.91 6.07 -5.64
N ASP A 419 0.36 4.88 -5.80
CA ASP A 419 1.14 3.77 -6.35
C ASP A 419 1.21 3.84 -7.89
N TYR A 420 2.07 3.01 -8.47
CA TYR A 420 2.28 2.91 -9.92
C TYR A 420 0.99 2.64 -10.73
N THR A 421 -0.03 2.04 -10.12
CA THR A 421 -1.34 1.83 -10.76
C THR A 421 -2.31 2.99 -10.57
N GLY A 422 -1.98 3.97 -9.74
CA GLY A 422 -2.77 5.16 -9.49
C GLY A 422 -3.71 5.09 -8.29
N HIS A 423 -3.62 4.04 -7.46
CA HIS A 423 -4.37 3.97 -6.21
C HIS A 423 -3.66 4.75 -5.12
N ILE A 424 -4.43 5.29 -4.17
CA ILE A 424 -3.85 6.00 -3.04
C ILE A 424 -3.21 5.02 -2.03
N ALA A 425 -2.21 5.52 -1.31
CA ALA A 425 -1.60 4.87 -0.17
C ALA A 425 -1.30 5.92 0.90
N LEU A 426 -2.10 5.91 1.97
CA LEU A 426 -1.91 6.77 3.12
C LEU A 426 -0.62 6.41 3.85
N CYS A 427 0.23 7.41 4.08
CA CYS A 427 1.50 7.26 4.78
C CYS A 427 1.54 8.15 6.04
N ASP A 428 2.69 8.22 6.71
CA ASP A 428 2.99 9.01 7.90
C ASP A 428 1.96 9.03 9.05
N PHE A 429 2.21 8.22 10.09
CA PHE A 429 1.34 8.07 11.25
C PHE A 429 1.83 8.84 12.50
N GLY A 430 2.82 9.72 12.33
CA GLY A 430 3.49 10.40 13.44
C GLY A 430 2.60 11.34 14.25
N LEU A 431 1.43 11.73 13.73
CA LEU A 431 0.44 12.54 14.42
C LEU A 431 -0.83 11.77 14.78
N CYS A 432 -0.86 10.44 14.66
CA CYS A 432 -2.03 9.65 15.03
C CYS A 432 -2.31 9.72 16.54
N LYS A 433 -3.57 9.57 16.96
CA LYS A 433 -3.95 9.33 18.35
C LYS A 433 -4.46 7.90 18.47
N LEU A 434 -3.93 7.15 19.43
CA LEU A 434 -4.21 5.72 19.61
C LEU A 434 -5.10 5.50 20.82
N ASP A 435 -5.70 4.32 20.91
CA ASP A 435 -6.58 3.87 21.99
C ASP A 435 -7.79 4.79 22.23
N MET A 436 -8.27 5.44 21.17
CA MET A 436 -9.45 6.31 21.22
C MET A 436 -10.72 5.49 21.05
N LYS A 437 -11.41 5.16 22.14
CA LYS A 437 -12.75 4.55 22.10
C LYS A 437 -13.78 5.59 21.63
N ASP A 438 -14.99 5.14 21.31
CA ASP A 438 -16.01 6.01 20.72
C ASP A 438 -16.41 7.19 21.61
N GLU A 439 -16.39 7.02 22.93
CA GLU A 439 -16.70 8.07 23.91
C GLU A 439 -15.47 8.92 24.30
N ASP A 440 -14.26 8.48 23.91
CA ASP A 440 -13.03 9.14 24.32
C ASP A 440 -12.84 10.45 23.56
N ARG A 441 -12.42 11.50 24.28
CA ARG A 441 -12.06 12.80 23.73
C ARG A 441 -10.60 13.10 24.03
N THR A 442 -9.93 13.74 23.06
CA THR A 442 -8.56 14.23 23.24
C THR A 442 -8.50 15.73 23.00
N ASN A 443 -7.54 16.40 23.65
CA ASN A 443 -7.37 17.86 23.62
C ASN A 443 -6.04 18.28 22.97
N THR A 444 -5.30 17.34 22.39
CA THR A 444 -4.01 17.65 21.75
C THR A 444 -4.23 18.48 20.48
N PHE A 445 -3.75 19.72 20.49
CA PHE A 445 -3.76 20.59 19.32
C PHE A 445 -2.64 20.17 18.36
N CYS A 446 -3.00 19.63 17.19
CA CYS A 446 -2.07 19.18 16.15
C CYS A 446 -2.75 19.15 14.79
N GLY A 447 -1.96 19.06 13.73
CA GLY A 447 -2.42 19.02 12.34
C GLY A 447 -1.98 20.26 11.56
N THR A 448 -2.24 20.25 10.27
CA THR A 448 -1.89 21.35 9.38
C THR A 448 -2.99 22.42 9.44
N PRO A 449 -2.65 23.72 9.64
CA PRO A 449 -3.63 24.78 9.89
C PRO A 449 -4.84 24.83 8.95
N GLU A 450 -4.62 24.58 7.66
CA GLU A 450 -5.62 24.60 6.59
C GLU A 450 -6.67 23.48 6.69
N TYR A 451 -6.35 22.41 7.42
CA TYR A 451 -7.16 21.20 7.57
C TYR A 451 -7.79 21.08 8.96
N LEU A 452 -7.47 21.98 9.90
CA LEU A 452 -7.95 21.89 11.27
C LEU A 452 -9.48 22.00 11.34
N ALA A 453 -10.08 21.08 12.10
CA ALA A 453 -11.51 21.15 12.42
C ALA A 453 -11.79 22.26 13.46
N PRO A 454 -12.95 22.90 13.42
CA PRO A 454 -13.27 24.03 14.29
C PRO A 454 -13.22 23.66 15.79
N GLU A 455 -13.61 22.44 16.15
CA GLU A 455 -13.54 21.97 17.54
C GLU A 455 -12.10 21.86 18.10
N LEU A 456 -11.08 21.66 17.24
CA LEU A 456 -9.68 21.73 17.66
C LEU A 456 -9.28 23.17 18.00
N LEU A 457 -9.73 24.14 17.19
CA LEU A 457 -9.43 25.57 17.40
C LEU A 457 -10.11 26.12 18.66
N LEU A 458 -11.31 25.62 18.97
CA LEU A 458 -12.09 26.02 20.14
C LEU A 458 -11.66 25.33 21.45
N GLY A 459 -10.82 24.29 21.37
CA GLY A 459 -10.33 23.57 22.55
C GLY A 459 -11.40 22.72 23.25
N ASN A 460 -12.50 22.40 22.58
CA ASN A 460 -13.65 21.67 23.16
C ASN A 460 -13.42 20.16 23.34
N GLY A 461 -12.23 19.67 23.01
CA GLY A 461 -11.92 18.26 22.86
C GLY A 461 -12.62 17.63 21.65
N TYR A 462 -12.00 16.62 21.07
CA TYR A 462 -12.46 16.03 19.81
C TYR A 462 -12.38 14.51 19.78
N THR A 463 -13.18 13.93 18.88
CA THR A 463 -13.29 12.49 18.61
C THR A 463 -12.79 12.19 17.19
N LYS A 464 -13.01 10.96 16.71
CA LYS A 464 -12.65 10.55 15.34
C LYS A 464 -13.34 11.34 14.21
N SER A 465 -14.39 12.10 14.51
CA SER A 465 -15.13 12.94 13.54
C SER A 465 -14.28 14.03 12.88
N VAL A 466 -13.14 14.39 13.48
CA VAL A 466 -12.19 15.37 12.90
C VAL A 466 -11.57 14.86 11.60
N ASP A 467 -11.41 13.54 11.46
CA ASP A 467 -10.88 12.95 10.23
C ASP A 467 -11.89 13.06 9.07
N PHE A 468 -13.19 13.15 9.37
CA PHE A 468 -14.22 13.37 8.34
C PHE A 468 -14.31 14.84 7.94
N TRP A 469 -14.01 15.77 8.84
CA TRP A 469 -13.80 17.18 8.48
C TRP A 469 -12.60 17.33 7.52
N THR A 470 -11.45 16.75 7.87
CA THR A 470 -10.24 16.81 7.04
C THR A 470 -10.46 16.13 5.68
N LEU A 471 -11.22 15.03 5.63
CA LEU A 471 -11.66 14.40 4.37
C LEU A 471 -12.49 15.36 3.49
N GLY A 472 -13.38 16.15 4.11
CA GLY A 472 -14.16 17.18 3.43
C GLY A 472 -13.29 18.33 2.91
N VAL A 473 -12.32 18.80 3.70
CA VAL A 473 -11.36 19.84 3.29
C VAL A 473 -10.54 19.36 2.09
N LEU A 474 -10.03 18.13 2.15
CA LEU A 474 -9.24 17.54 1.08
C LEU A 474 -10.07 17.32 -0.20
N LEU A 475 -11.32 16.87 -0.09
CA LEU A 475 -12.20 16.76 -1.26
C LEU A 475 -12.45 18.14 -1.90
N TYR A 476 -12.67 19.17 -1.08
CA TYR A 476 -12.84 20.53 -1.58
C TYR A 476 -11.59 21.00 -2.32
N GLU A 477 -10.41 20.79 -1.75
CA GLU A 477 -9.14 21.17 -2.35
C GLU A 477 -8.88 20.40 -3.66
N MET A 478 -9.13 19.08 -3.70
CA MET A 478 -9.01 18.31 -4.94
C MET A 478 -9.90 18.86 -6.06
N LEU A 479 -11.10 19.35 -5.73
CA LEU A 479 -12.05 19.88 -6.72
C LEU A 479 -11.74 21.33 -7.14
N THR A 480 -11.18 22.14 -6.25
CA THR A 480 -11.07 23.59 -6.45
C THR A 480 -9.63 24.10 -6.55
N GLY A 481 -8.66 23.30 -6.15
CA GLY A 481 -7.23 23.60 -6.10
C GLY A 481 -6.75 24.28 -4.82
N LEU A 482 -7.65 24.68 -3.92
CA LEU A 482 -7.32 25.33 -2.65
C LEU A 482 -8.26 24.87 -1.52
N PRO A 483 -7.82 24.84 -0.26
CA PRO A 483 -8.70 24.59 0.88
C PRO A 483 -9.83 25.62 1.01
N PRO A 484 -11.00 25.26 1.56
CA PRO A 484 -12.21 26.11 1.55
C PRO A 484 -12.08 27.40 2.35
N PHE A 485 -11.26 27.40 3.40
CA PHE A 485 -11.09 28.54 4.32
C PHE A 485 -9.69 29.15 4.26
N TYR A 486 -8.96 28.92 3.17
CA TYR A 486 -7.57 29.33 3.02
C TYR A 486 -7.38 30.84 3.21
N ASP A 487 -6.31 31.22 3.92
CA ASP A 487 -5.78 32.58 4.00
C ASP A 487 -4.27 32.54 4.22
N GLU A 488 -3.54 33.55 3.73
CA GLU A 488 -2.11 33.68 4.01
C GLU A 488 -1.83 33.95 5.50
N ASN A 489 -2.75 34.63 6.18
CA ASN A 489 -2.66 34.89 7.61
C ASN A 489 -3.37 33.77 8.38
N THR A 490 -2.59 32.98 9.13
CA THR A 490 -3.09 31.86 9.93
C THR A 490 -4.21 32.25 10.91
N ASN A 491 -4.15 33.43 11.51
CA ASN A 491 -5.20 33.89 12.44
C ASN A 491 -6.50 34.22 11.70
N GLU A 492 -6.41 34.81 10.50
CA GLU A 492 -7.59 35.03 9.66
C GLU A 492 -8.15 33.69 9.20
N MET A 493 -7.32 32.76 8.74
CA MET A 493 -7.75 31.40 8.40
C MET A 493 -8.49 30.71 9.56
N TYR A 494 -7.98 30.81 10.80
CA TYR A 494 -8.69 30.29 11.98
C TYR A 494 -10.06 30.94 12.18
N LYS A 495 -10.17 32.27 12.01
CA LYS A 495 -11.47 32.95 12.05
C LYS A 495 -12.40 32.44 10.96
N LYS A 496 -11.90 32.26 9.73
CA LYS A 496 -12.68 31.73 8.60
C LYS A 496 -13.20 30.32 8.87
N ILE A 497 -12.34 29.44 9.38
CA ILE A 497 -12.73 28.08 9.77
C ILE A 497 -13.87 28.09 10.78
N VAL A 498 -13.83 28.97 11.79
CA VAL A 498 -14.84 29.03 12.84
C VAL A 498 -16.12 29.77 12.41
N GLN A 499 -16.03 30.78 11.54
CA GLN A 499 -17.11 31.76 11.35
C GLN A 499 -17.61 31.92 9.90
N GLU A 500 -16.75 31.78 8.89
CA GLU A 500 -17.10 32.15 7.52
C GLU A 500 -17.98 31.07 6.85
N PRO A 501 -19.07 31.42 6.14
CA PRO A 501 -19.86 30.41 5.44
C PRO A 501 -19.03 29.66 4.39
N LEU A 502 -19.29 28.36 4.23
CA LEU A 502 -18.69 27.58 3.16
C LEU A 502 -19.22 28.09 1.81
N THR A 503 -18.29 28.58 0.98
CA THR A 503 -18.61 29.03 -0.38
C THR A 503 -18.14 28.00 -1.40
N PHE A 504 -18.77 28.01 -2.57
CA PHE A 504 -18.40 27.12 -3.66
C PHE A 504 -18.27 27.93 -4.95
N PRO A 505 -17.35 27.54 -5.85
CA PRO A 505 -17.28 28.12 -7.19
C PRO A 505 -18.48 27.65 -8.04
N SER A 506 -18.35 27.75 -9.37
CA SER A 506 -19.40 27.35 -10.32
C SER A 506 -19.87 25.90 -10.11
N HIS A 507 -21.11 25.63 -10.50
CA HIS A 507 -21.69 24.28 -10.48
C HIS A 507 -20.93 23.28 -11.37
N ASP A 508 -20.15 23.77 -12.33
CA ASP A 508 -19.30 22.93 -13.18
C ASP A 508 -18.09 22.38 -12.43
N ILE A 509 -17.54 23.15 -11.47
CA ILE A 509 -16.39 22.74 -10.66
C ILE A 509 -16.86 21.90 -9.47
N VAL A 510 -17.91 22.35 -8.78
CA VAL A 510 -18.51 21.62 -7.65
C VAL A 510 -19.98 21.30 -7.95
N PRO A 511 -20.26 20.13 -8.56
CA PRO A 511 -21.62 19.69 -8.87
C PRO A 511 -22.47 19.55 -7.61
N ALA A 512 -23.80 19.56 -7.80
CA ALA A 512 -24.76 19.49 -6.70
C ALA A 512 -24.49 18.33 -5.73
N ALA A 513 -24.10 17.17 -6.27
CA ALA A 513 -23.83 16.01 -5.44
C ALA A 513 -22.58 16.15 -4.55
N ALA A 514 -21.52 16.81 -5.05
CA ALA A 514 -20.32 17.10 -4.27
C ALA A 514 -20.58 18.22 -3.26
N ARG A 515 -21.37 19.22 -3.66
CA ARG A 515 -21.77 20.34 -2.80
C ARG A 515 -22.51 19.84 -1.56
N ASP A 516 -23.51 18.97 -1.73
CA ASP A 516 -24.25 18.39 -0.59
C ASP A 516 -23.33 17.59 0.33
N LEU A 517 -22.44 16.76 -0.22
CA LEU A 517 -21.47 16.00 0.58
C LEU A 517 -20.55 16.93 1.39
N LEU A 518 -19.97 17.94 0.73
CA LEU A 518 -19.06 18.90 1.35
C LEU A 518 -19.75 19.71 2.43
N THR A 519 -20.98 20.17 2.21
CA THR A 519 -21.76 20.90 3.21
C THR A 519 -21.99 20.07 4.47
N ARG A 520 -22.21 18.74 4.33
CA ARG A 520 -22.45 17.87 5.50
C ARG A 520 -21.17 17.39 6.19
N LEU A 521 -20.08 17.19 5.45
CA LEU A 521 -18.75 16.86 6.02
C LEU A 521 -18.12 18.08 6.73
N LEU A 522 -18.35 19.28 6.21
CA LEU A 522 -17.85 20.55 6.76
C LEU A 522 -18.89 21.23 7.66
N ASP A 523 -19.77 20.45 8.30
CA ASP A 523 -20.59 20.94 9.41
C ASP A 523 -19.67 21.20 10.62
N ARG A 524 -19.79 22.40 11.19
CA ARG A 524 -18.95 22.83 12.32
C ARG A 524 -19.34 22.13 13.61
N ASP A 525 -20.58 21.67 13.73
CA ASP A 525 -21.02 20.85 14.85
C ASP A 525 -20.61 19.39 14.60
N PRO A 526 -19.67 18.83 15.40
CA PRO A 526 -19.20 17.46 15.20
C PRO A 526 -20.30 16.40 15.35
N GLN A 527 -21.40 16.71 16.05
CA GLN A 527 -22.52 15.78 16.25
C GLN A 527 -23.47 15.74 15.06
N ARG A 528 -23.53 16.83 14.29
CA ARG A 528 -24.36 16.94 13.07
C ARG A 528 -23.58 16.62 11.80
N ARG A 529 -22.25 16.58 11.90
CA ARG A 529 -21.35 16.26 10.81
C ARG A 529 -21.62 14.87 10.27
N LEU A 530 -21.66 14.74 8.95
CA LEU A 530 -21.80 13.44 8.30
C LEU A 530 -20.63 12.52 8.70
N GLY A 531 -20.96 11.32 9.16
CA GLY A 531 -19.98 10.38 9.71
C GLY A 531 -19.87 10.43 11.22
N ALA A 532 -20.63 11.29 11.92
CA ALA A 532 -20.71 11.27 13.38
C ALA A 532 -21.09 9.88 13.92
N ASN A 533 -22.00 9.17 13.23
CA ASN A 533 -22.39 7.80 13.58
C ASN A 533 -21.60 6.72 12.81
N GLY A 534 -20.50 7.11 12.15
CA GLY A 534 -19.59 6.20 11.46
C GLY A 534 -19.56 6.37 9.94
N ALA A 535 -18.53 5.77 9.33
CA ALA A 535 -18.22 5.92 7.90
C ALA A 535 -19.35 5.42 6.97
N ALA A 536 -20.22 4.52 7.44
CA ALA A 536 -21.36 4.02 6.67
C ALA A 536 -22.30 5.13 6.18
N GLU A 537 -22.50 6.20 6.98
CA GLU A 537 -23.30 7.36 6.57
C GLU A 537 -22.69 8.07 5.35
N ILE A 538 -21.37 8.22 5.34
CA ILE A 538 -20.63 8.84 4.25
C ILE A 538 -20.70 7.94 3.01
N LYS A 539 -20.54 6.61 3.19
CA LYS A 539 -20.63 5.63 2.09
C LYS A 539 -21.99 5.60 1.41
N ALA A 540 -23.07 5.81 2.16
CA ALA A 540 -24.45 5.82 1.66
C ALA A 540 -24.80 7.11 0.90
N HIS A 541 -23.97 8.14 0.95
CA HIS A 541 -24.23 9.40 0.29
C HIS A 541 -24.26 9.25 -1.24
N HIS A 542 -25.21 9.92 -1.91
CA HIS A 542 -25.43 9.77 -3.37
C HIS A 542 -24.20 10.13 -4.22
N PHE A 543 -23.25 10.88 -3.65
CA PHE A 543 -21.98 11.23 -4.29
C PHE A 543 -21.18 9.97 -4.67
N PHE A 544 -21.34 8.89 -3.91
CA PHE A 544 -20.68 7.59 -4.13
C PHE A 544 -21.59 6.54 -4.77
N SER A 545 -22.75 6.92 -5.32
CA SER A 545 -23.72 5.98 -5.92
C SER A 545 -23.14 5.05 -7.00
N ASN A 546 -22.07 5.49 -7.69
CA ASN A 546 -21.39 4.71 -8.73
C ASN A 546 -20.19 3.88 -8.22
N ILE A 547 -19.98 3.79 -6.90
CA ILE A 547 -18.88 3.07 -6.27
C ILE A 547 -19.39 1.79 -5.61
N ASP A 548 -18.87 0.65 -6.05
CA ASP A 548 -18.99 -0.63 -5.36
C ASP A 548 -17.83 -0.74 -4.36
N TRP A 549 -18.13 -0.53 -3.09
CA TRP A 549 -17.14 -0.52 -1.99
C TRP A 549 -16.34 -1.82 -1.89
N ARG A 550 -16.96 -2.97 -2.23
CA ARG A 550 -16.28 -4.27 -2.20
C ARG A 550 -15.30 -4.38 -3.36
N LYS A 551 -15.68 -3.96 -4.57
CA LYS A 551 -14.75 -3.88 -5.71
C LYS A 551 -13.62 -2.90 -5.45
N LEU A 552 -13.89 -1.78 -4.78
CA LEU A 552 -12.89 -0.79 -4.40
C LEU A 552 -11.84 -1.41 -3.46
N LEU A 553 -12.26 -2.02 -2.35
CA LEU A 553 -11.34 -2.71 -1.41
C LEU A 553 -10.57 -3.86 -2.06
N GLN A 554 -11.16 -4.54 -3.05
CA GLN A 554 -10.50 -5.58 -3.83
C GLN A 554 -9.59 -5.03 -4.94
N ARG A 555 -9.44 -3.70 -5.06
CA ARG A 555 -8.70 -2.99 -6.11
C ARG A 555 -9.07 -3.45 -7.52
N LYS A 556 -10.37 -3.63 -7.76
CA LYS A 556 -10.93 -4.06 -9.06
C LYS A 556 -11.33 -2.90 -9.97
N TYR A 557 -11.24 -1.67 -9.48
CA TYR A 557 -11.34 -0.48 -10.30
C TYR A 557 -9.98 -0.16 -10.89
N GLU A 558 -9.94 0.14 -12.19
CA GLU A 558 -8.75 0.68 -12.83
C GLU A 558 -8.74 2.21 -12.64
N PRO A 559 -7.72 2.78 -11.96
CA PRO A 559 -7.62 4.22 -11.81
C PRO A 559 -7.48 4.95 -13.15
N THR A 560 -8.16 6.08 -13.29
CA THR A 560 -8.12 6.90 -14.52
C THR A 560 -6.76 7.57 -14.74
N PHE A 561 -6.03 7.82 -13.65
CA PHE A 561 -4.70 8.38 -13.66
C PHE A 561 -3.69 7.33 -13.21
N LYS A 562 -2.65 7.11 -14.00
CA LYS A 562 -1.49 6.29 -13.64
C LYS A 562 -0.24 7.18 -13.64
N PRO A 563 0.51 7.26 -12.52
CA PRO A 563 1.73 8.04 -12.49
C PRO A 563 2.79 7.42 -13.42
N SER A 564 3.66 8.26 -13.98
CA SER A 564 4.77 7.80 -14.81
C SER A 564 5.81 7.15 -13.91
N VAL A 565 5.99 5.83 -14.05
CA VAL A 565 6.92 5.04 -13.25
C VAL A 565 7.63 4.04 -14.17
N ILE A 566 8.95 4.11 -14.24
CA ILE A 566 9.76 3.24 -15.10
C ILE A 566 10.00 1.87 -14.45
N ASP A 567 10.36 1.88 -13.17
CA ASP A 567 10.63 0.67 -12.37
C ASP A 567 10.49 0.92 -10.85
N ALA A 568 10.80 -0.11 -10.05
CA ALA A 568 10.69 -0.07 -8.60
C ALA A 568 11.69 0.89 -7.90
N LEU A 569 12.75 1.31 -8.58
CA LEU A 569 13.74 2.26 -8.07
C LEU A 569 13.39 3.71 -8.42
N ASP A 570 12.43 3.91 -9.31
CA ASP A 570 12.06 5.24 -9.81
C ASP A 570 11.70 6.19 -8.67
N THR A 571 12.27 7.39 -8.74
CA THR A 571 12.04 8.48 -7.80
C THR A 571 11.73 9.80 -8.52
N GLU A 572 11.39 9.81 -9.81
CA GLU A 572 11.11 11.04 -10.56
C GLU A 572 9.89 11.81 -10.01
N ASN A 573 8.95 11.10 -9.39
CA ASN A 573 7.76 11.70 -8.76
C ASN A 573 8.01 12.20 -7.32
N PHE A 574 9.26 12.20 -6.84
CA PHE A 574 9.64 12.76 -5.54
C PHE A 574 10.36 14.09 -5.70
N ASP A 575 10.36 14.90 -4.65
CA ASP A 575 10.99 16.21 -4.70
C ASP A 575 12.50 16.12 -5.00
N PRO A 576 12.99 16.85 -6.03
CA PRO A 576 14.42 16.91 -6.35
C PRO A 576 15.29 17.40 -5.19
N GLU A 577 14.74 18.23 -4.31
CA GLU A 577 15.44 18.71 -3.11
C GLU A 577 15.84 17.55 -2.19
N PHE A 578 14.99 16.54 -2.06
CA PHE A 578 15.28 15.36 -1.25
C PHE A 578 16.12 14.35 -2.02
N THR A 579 15.76 14.04 -3.26
CA THR A 579 16.43 12.99 -4.03
C THR A 579 17.86 13.33 -4.43
N GLY A 580 18.22 14.63 -4.42
CA GLY A 580 19.60 15.10 -4.58
C GLY A 580 20.47 15.01 -3.31
N GLU A 581 19.88 14.78 -2.14
CA GLU A 581 20.63 14.63 -0.89
C GLU A 581 21.38 13.28 -0.86
N MET A 582 22.60 13.28 -0.30
CA MET A 582 23.32 12.03 -0.10
C MET A 582 22.55 11.08 0.84
N PRO A 583 22.38 9.80 0.46
CA PRO A 583 21.65 8.79 1.23
C PRO A 583 22.52 8.25 2.38
N VAL A 584 22.85 9.12 3.32
CA VAL A 584 23.61 8.75 4.53
C VAL A 584 22.70 8.78 5.75
N ASP A 585 22.82 7.74 6.58
CA ASP A 585 22.18 7.73 7.90
C ASP A 585 22.91 8.75 8.80
N SER A 586 22.19 9.78 9.23
CA SER A 586 22.81 10.93 9.92
C SER A 586 23.40 10.53 11.26
N VAL A 587 24.68 10.79 11.51
CA VAL A 587 25.30 10.56 12.83
C VAL A 587 24.56 11.39 13.89
N VAL A 588 24.28 10.81 15.07
CA VAL A 588 23.70 11.55 16.19
C VAL A 588 24.86 12.10 17.02
N GLU A 589 25.07 13.42 16.96
CA GLU A 589 26.00 14.10 17.86
C GLU A 589 25.35 14.23 19.25
N GLY A 590 25.95 13.62 20.28
CA GLY A 590 25.47 13.68 21.65
C GLY A 590 25.97 12.54 22.55
N ASN A 591 25.69 12.63 23.85
CA ASN A 591 25.99 11.56 24.79
C ASN A 591 25.11 10.33 24.51
N ALA A 592 25.71 9.14 24.59
CA ALA A 592 24.97 7.89 24.49
C ALA A 592 23.83 7.85 25.53
N LEU A 593 22.64 7.40 25.11
CA LEU A 593 21.49 7.24 26.01
C LEU A 593 21.83 6.19 27.09
N SER A 594 21.42 6.45 28.33
CA SER A 594 21.62 5.53 29.44
C SER A 594 20.85 4.21 29.24
N GLN A 595 21.27 3.13 29.91
CA GLN A 595 20.60 1.84 29.78
C GLN A 595 19.10 1.93 30.14
N THR A 596 18.75 2.67 31.20
CA THR A 596 17.36 2.90 31.58
C THR A 596 16.55 3.63 30.51
N MET A 597 17.17 4.52 29.73
CA MET A 597 16.53 5.17 28.58
C MET A 597 16.36 4.20 27.39
N GLN A 598 17.31 3.28 27.20
CA GLN A 598 17.21 2.24 26.17
C GLN A 598 16.08 1.26 26.44
N ASP A 599 15.95 0.82 27.69
CA ASP A 599 14.98 -0.20 28.11
C ASP A 599 13.52 0.25 27.89
N GLN A 600 13.26 1.56 27.82
CA GLN A 600 11.94 2.10 27.48
C GLN A 600 11.49 1.74 26.06
N PHE A 601 12.40 1.37 25.15
CA PHE A 601 12.10 0.95 23.78
C PHE A 601 12.12 -0.58 23.59
N ALA A 602 12.04 -1.34 24.69
CA ALA A 602 11.85 -2.78 24.62
C ALA A 602 10.57 -3.13 23.82
N GLY A 603 10.65 -4.16 22.98
CA GLY A 603 9.55 -4.55 22.09
C GLY A 603 9.43 -3.76 20.78
N TRP A 604 10.34 -2.81 20.50
CA TRP A 604 10.36 -2.11 19.21
C TRP A 604 10.77 -3.01 18.04
N SER A 605 11.80 -3.85 18.26
CA SER A 605 12.29 -4.75 17.21
C SER A 605 11.21 -5.76 16.87
N TYR A 606 10.84 -5.76 15.61
CA TYR A 606 9.74 -6.51 15.05
C TYR A 606 10.14 -7.04 13.69
N ASN A 607 10.28 -8.36 13.64
CA ASN A 607 10.33 -9.11 12.38
C ASN A 607 9.02 -9.88 12.15
N ARG A 608 7.98 -9.66 12.99
CA ARG A 608 6.88 -10.62 13.35
C ARG A 608 7.47 -11.97 13.85
N PRO A 609 6.82 -12.85 14.64
CA PRO A 609 5.43 -12.96 15.09
C PRO A 609 5.19 -12.45 16.53
N VAL A 610 3.94 -12.16 16.90
CA VAL A 610 3.52 -12.13 18.31
C VAL A 610 2.41 -13.16 18.47
N ALA A 611 2.75 -14.27 19.12
CA ALA A 611 1.80 -15.06 19.89
C ALA A 611 1.91 -14.59 21.35
N GLY A 612 0.78 -14.37 22.03
CA GLY A 612 0.79 -14.19 23.49
C GLY A 612 0.36 -12.84 24.06
N PHE A 613 -0.29 -11.95 23.31
CA PHE A 613 -1.21 -10.99 23.93
C PHE A 613 -2.62 -11.57 23.86
N GLY A 614 -3.17 -11.88 25.04
CA GLY A 614 -4.41 -12.63 25.19
C GLY A 614 -5.57 -12.06 24.39
N ASP A 615 -6.21 -12.96 23.64
CA ASP A 615 -7.66 -13.13 23.52
C ASP A 615 -8.57 -11.90 23.67
N ALA A 616 -8.26 -10.83 22.92
CA ALA A 616 -9.23 -9.80 22.54
C ALA A 616 -9.32 -9.65 21.01
N GLY A 617 -8.78 -10.63 20.27
CA GLY A 617 -8.89 -10.77 18.82
C GLY A 617 -10.16 -11.53 18.44
N GLY A 618 -11.31 -11.08 18.94
CA GLY A 618 -12.57 -11.45 18.31
C GLY A 618 -12.55 -10.93 16.89
N SER A 619 -12.84 -11.80 15.93
CA SER A 619 -13.24 -11.39 14.59
C SER A 619 -14.30 -10.30 14.76
N VAL A 620 -13.94 -9.04 14.51
CA VAL A 620 -14.92 -7.97 14.44
C VAL A 620 -15.76 -8.33 13.23
N ARG A 621 -16.98 -8.81 13.51
CA ARG A 621 -18.05 -8.91 12.53
C ARG A 621 -18.05 -7.62 11.74
N ASP A 622 -17.94 -7.74 10.43
CA ASP A 622 -18.17 -6.64 9.51
C ASP A 622 -19.58 -6.07 9.81
N PRO A 623 -19.70 -4.81 10.27
CA PRO A 623 -21.01 -4.20 10.51
C PRO A 623 -21.75 -3.89 9.20
N SER A 624 -21.16 -4.15 8.02
CA SER A 624 -21.80 -3.96 6.71
C SER A 624 -23.03 -4.85 6.46
N PHE A 625 -23.28 -5.84 7.31
CA PHE A 625 -24.45 -6.73 7.24
C PHE A 625 -25.29 -6.71 8.54
N ALA A 626 -25.34 -5.59 9.26
CA ALA A 626 -26.44 -5.38 10.19
C ALA A 626 -27.73 -5.22 9.37
N SER A 627 -28.58 -6.23 9.44
CA SER A 627 -29.93 -6.28 8.90
C SER A 627 -30.67 -4.95 9.10
N ILE A 628 -31.16 -4.40 8.00
CA ILE A 628 -32.17 -3.33 7.97
C ILE A 628 -33.34 -3.82 8.84
N PRO A 629 -33.74 -3.09 9.90
CA PRO A 629 -34.97 -3.43 10.61
C PRO A 629 -36.16 -3.19 9.68
N GLU A 630 -37.05 -4.19 9.56
CA GLU A 630 -38.42 -3.99 9.05
C GLU A 630 -39.23 -3.08 9.96
#